data_AF-A0A1Y0CGB7-F1
#
_entry.id   AF-A0A1Y0CGB7-F1
#
_cell.length_a   1.000
_cell.length_b   1.000
_cell.length_c   1.000
_cell.angle_alpha   90.00
_cell.angle_beta   90.00
_cell.angle_gamma   90.00
#
_symmetry.space_group_name_H-M   'P 1'
#
loop_
_entity.id
_entity.type
_entity.pdbx_description
1 polymer ?
#
loop_
_entity_poly.entity_id
_entity_poly.type
_entity_poly.pdbx_seq_one_letter_code
_entity_poly.pdbx_strand_id
1 'polypeptide(L)'
;MGSYETELARKSAWRKIHTTCPCGREVYGNGKSHQRNCHTHLQVNGWPLDDQMVQAVIDEYHGRDPVARIRAAEMELGRIYLERRARGDKTSLPWKQYRDTVWAATENPTP
;
A
#
# COMPACT_ATOMS: atom_id res chain seq x y z
N MET A 1 -31.03 21.03 -10.00
CA MET A 1 -29.58 21.29 -9.87
C MET A 1 -29.04 20.38 -8.78
N GLY A 2 -28.59 19.15 -9.06
CA GLY A 2 -28.37 18.17 -7.96
C GLY A 2 -27.38 17.03 -8.16
N SER A 3 -26.82 16.82 -9.36
CA SER A 3 -25.83 15.74 -9.59
C SER A 3 -24.48 16.28 -10.05
N TYR A 4 -24.47 17.22 -10.99
CA TYR A 4 -23.25 17.74 -11.61
C TYR A 4 -22.37 18.56 -10.65
N GLU A 5 -22.96 19.44 -9.85
CA GLU A 5 -22.24 20.27 -8.87
C GLU A 5 -21.66 19.42 -7.72
N THR A 6 -22.40 18.39 -7.29
CA THR A 6 -21.95 17.41 -6.30
C THR A 6 -20.79 16.57 -6.85
N GLU A 7 -20.85 16.17 -8.12
CA GLU A 7 -19.76 15.45 -8.79
C GLU A 7 -18.52 16.32 -8.98
N LEU A 8 -18.68 17.61 -9.30
CA LEU A 8 -17.59 18.59 -9.38
C LEU A 8 -16.97 18.89 -8.00
N ALA A 9 -17.78 19.02 -6.96
CA ALA A 9 -17.33 19.17 -5.58
C ALA A 9 -16.54 17.94 -5.13
N ARG A 10 -17.00 16.73 -5.49
CA ARG A 10 -16.30 15.48 -5.18
C ARG A 10 -14.99 15.34 -5.97
N LYS A 11 -14.97 15.69 -7.26
CA LYS A 11 -13.75 15.71 -8.09
C LYS A 11 -12.73 16.74 -7.59
N SER A 12 -13.19 17.92 -7.17
CA SER A 12 -12.31 18.97 -6.63
C SER A 12 -11.77 18.62 -5.24
N ALA A 13 -12.58 18.03 -4.35
CA ALA A 13 -12.11 17.51 -3.07
C ALA A 13 -11.10 16.35 -3.25
N TRP A 14 -11.32 15.47 -4.22
CA TRP A 14 -10.39 14.37 -4.54
C TRP A 14 -9.04 14.87 -5.07
N ARG A 15 -9.02 16.00 -5.79
CA ARG A 15 -7.78 16.68 -6.23
C ARG A 15 -7.04 17.38 -5.09
N LYS A 16 -7.69 17.72 -3.98
CA LYS A 16 -7.07 18.40 -2.83
C LYS A 16 -6.25 17.44 -1.96
N ILE A 17 -6.51 16.14 -2.02
CA ILE A 17 -5.64 15.13 -1.40
C ILE A 17 -4.53 14.84 -2.40
N HIS A 18 -3.41 15.55 -2.27
CA HIS A 18 -2.20 15.26 -3.02
C HIS A 18 -1.08 14.87 -2.05
N THR A 19 -0.42 13.77 -2.35
CA THR A 19 0.75 13.29 -1.61
C THR A 19 1.94 13.27 -2.54
N THR A 20 3.06 13.81 -2.09
CA THR A 20 4.33 13.72 -2.83
C THR A 20 4.93 12.33 -2.60
N CYS A 21 5.04 11.56 -3.67
CA CYS A 21 5.69 10.25 -3.63
C CYS A 21 7.22 10.43 -3.44
N PRO A 22 7.94 9.48 -2.80
CA PRO A 22 9.40 9.53 -2.72
C PRO A 22 10.14 9.63 -4.06
N CYS A 23 9.49 9.28 -5.18
CA CYS A 23 10.06 9.53 -6.51
C CYS A 23 9.94 10.98 -7.01
N GLY A 24 9.43 11.91 -6.18
CA GLY A 24 9.22 13.32 -6.51
C GLY A 24 7.91 13.62 -7.26
N ARG A 25 7.11 12.61 -7.59
CA ARG A 25 5.83 12.80 -8.30
C ARG A 25 4.71 13.20 -7.32
N GLU A 26 3.94 14.22 -7.69
CA GLU A 26 2.67 14.53 -7.04
C GLU A 26 1.60 13.50 -7.43
N VAL A 27 0.95 12.93 -6.43
CA VAL A 27 -0.07 11.91 -6.61
C VAL A 27 -1.38 12.39 -6.02
N TYR A 28 -2.42 12.46 -6.85
CA TYR A 28 -3.76 12.87 -6.43
C TYR A 28 -4.60 11.66 -6.01
N GLY A 29 -5.47 11.83 -5.01
CA GLY A 29 -6.28 10.76 -4.42
C GLY A 29 -5.50 9.87 -3.45
N ASN A 30 -5.91 8.60 -3.29
CA ASN A 30 -5.28 7.68 -2.32
C ASN A 30 -3.87 7.19 -2.71
N GLY A 31 -3.42 7.50 -3.93
CA GLY A 31 -2.09 7.21 -4.44
C GLY A 31 -1.67 5.75 -4.58
N LYS A 32 -2.43 4.77 -4.09
CA LYS A 32 -2.06 3.35 -4.07
C LYS A 32 -1.69 2.80 -5.45
N SER A 33 -2.40 3.18 -6.51
CA SER A 33 -2.08 2.75 -7.88
C SER A 33 -0.69 3.23 -8.34
N HIS A 34 -0.31 4.46 -8.02
CA HIS A 34 1.03 4.97 -8.30
C HIS A 34 2.07 4.30 -7.40
N GLN A 35 1.82 4.24 -6.09
CA GLN A 35 2.71 3.65 -5.08
C GLN A 35 3.07 2.21 -5.43
N ARG A 36 2.08 1.39 -5.78
CA ARG A 36 2.28 0.01 -6.23
C ARG A 36 3.18 -0.07 -7.44
N ASN A 37 3.11 0.87 -8.37
CA ASN A 37 3.93 0.89 -9.59
C ASN A 37 5.29 1.55 -9.43
N CYS A 38 5.47 2.42 -8.44
CA CYS A 38 6.67 3.22 -8.27
C CYS A 38 7.80 2.42 -7.61
N HIS A 39 8.91 2.21 -8.33
CA HIS A 39 10.09 1.51 -7.82
C HIS A 39 10.65 2.14 -6.54
N THR A 40 10.87 3.46 -6.55
CA THR A 40 11.37 4.21 -5.38
C THR A 40 10.43 4.09 -4.19
N HIS A 41 9.11 4.11 -4.41
CA HIS A 41 8.15 3.92 -3.33
C HIS A 41 8.26 2.51 -2.74
N LEU A 42 8.30 1.46 -3.58
CA LEU A 42 8.44 0.09 -3.09
C LEU A 42 9.74 -0.13 -2.32
N GLN A 43 10.82 0.57 -2.67
CA GLN A 43 12.09 0.50 -1.96
C GLN A 43 12.05 1.21 -0.60
N VAL A 44 11.46 2.40 -0.54
CA VAL A 44 11.47 3.24 0.66
C VAL A 44 10.34 2.88 1.62
N ASN A 45 9.17 2.54 1.07
CA ASN A 45 7.93 2.38 1.82
C ASN A 45 7.30 0.98 1.72
N GLY A 46 7.78 0.14 0.80
CA GLY A 46 7.17 -1.16 0.58
C GLY A 46 5.88 -1.08 -0.24
N TRP A 47 5.19 -2.21 -0.29
CA TRP A 47 3.92 -2.37 -1.00
C TRP A 47 2.74 -1.94 -0.11
N PRO A 48 1.91 -0.98 -0.52
CA PRO A 48 0.81 -0.50 0.29
C PRO A 48 -0.28 -1.58 0.45
N LEU A 49 -0.52 -2.00 1.69
CA LEU A 49 -1.55 -2.98 2.01
C LEU A 49 -2.96 -2.45 1.69
N ASP A 50 -3.87 -3.37 1.39
CA ASP A 50 -5.30 -3.06 1.30
C ASP A 50 -5.89 -2.78 2.68
N ASP A 51 -6.89 -1.89 2.75
CA ASP A 51 -7.43 -1.40 4.03
C ASP A 51 -8.00 -2.53 4.90
N GLN A 52 -8.60 -3.55 4.27
CA GLN A 52 -9.08 -4.75 4.97
C GLN A 52 -7.95 -5.58 5.60
N MET A 53 -6.78 -5.64 4.95
CA MET A 53 -5.64 -6.36 5.48
C MET A 53 -4.99 -5.58 6.63
N VAL A 54 -4.88 -4.26 6.47
CA VAL A 54 -4.44 -3.36 7.55
C VAL A 54 -5.32 -3.54 8.78
N GLN A 55 -6.65 -3.50 8.60
CA GLN A 55 -7.59 -3.69 9.70
C GLN A 55 -7.44 -5.08 10.35
N ALA A 56 -7.31 -6.14 9.55
CA ALA A 56 -7.10 -7.49 10.08
C ALA A 56 -5.83 -7.60 10.95
N VAL A 57 -4.73 -6.95 10.54
CA VAL A 57 -3.48 -6.92 11.33
C VAL A 57 -3.66 -6.09 12.60
N ILE A 58 -4.38 -4.97 12.54
CA ILE A 58 -4.70 -4.14 13.71
C ILE A 58 -5.55 -4.92 14.72
N ASP A 59 -6.56 -5.64 14.24
CA ASP A 59 -7.47 -6.41 15.08
C ASP A 59 -6.73 -7.57 15.77
N GLU A 60 -5.86 -8.28 15.03
CA GLU A 60 -5.06 -9.40 15.57
C GLU A 60 -4.02 -8.94 16.60
N TYR A 61 -3.31 -7.85 16.32
CA TYR A 61 -2.21 -7.36 17.15
C TYR A 61 -2.58 -6.14 17.97
N HIS A 62 -3.85 -5.99 18.32
CA HIS A 62 -4.31 -4.90 19.16
C HIS A 62 -3.49 -4.85 20.47
N GLY A 63 -2.80 -3.74 20.71
CA GLY A 63 -1.91 -3.55 21.87
C GLY A 63 -0.50 -4.17 21.76
N ARG A 64 -0.13 -4.75 20.61
CA ARG A 64 1.21 -5.34 20.34
C ARG A 64 1.92 -4.70 19.14
N ASP A 65 1.85 -3.37 19.08
CA ASP A 65 2.43 -2.53 18.02
C ASP A 65 2.04 -2.97 16.59
N PRO A 66 0.76 -2.77 16.20
CA PRO A 66 0.30 -3.15 14.87
C PRO A 66 0.98 -2.33 13.76
N VAL A 67 1.47 -1.11 14.06
CA VAL A 67 2.11 -0.22 13.08
C VAL A 67 3.44 -0.80 12.60
N ALA A 68 4.30 -1.25 13.52
CA ALA A 68 5.56 -1.90 13.15
C ALA A 68 5.34 -3.17 12.33
N ARG A 69 4.30 -3.96 12.66
CA ARG A 69 3.96 -5.20 11.95
C ARG A 69 3.42 -4.94 10.55
N ILE A 70 2.53 -3.95 10.38
CA ILE A 70 2.08 -3.49 9.06
C ILE A 70 3.29 -3.06 8.24
N ARG A 71 4.18 -2.26 8.83
CA ARG A 71 5.36 -1.76 8.15
C ARG A 71 6.27 -2.90 7.68
N ALA A 72 6.51 -3.90 8.52
CA ALA A 72 7.29 -5.09 8.15
C ALA A 72 6.65 -5.83 6.96
N ALA A 73 5.33 -6.03 6.98
CA ALA A 73 4.61 -6.67 5.88
C ALA A 73 4.65 -5.86 4.58
N GLU A 74 4.49 -4.54 4.65
CA GLU A 74 4.62 -3.66 3.49
C GLU A 74 6.02 -3.76 2.88
N MET A 75 7.07 -3.70 3.70
CA MET A 75 8.46 -3.79 3.23
C MET A 75 8.76 -5.14 2.58
N GLU A 76 8.32 -6.24 3.18
CA GLU A 76 8.55 -7.59 2.64
C GLU A 76 7.83 -7.80 1.31
N LEU A 77 6.57 -7.38 1.21
CA LEU A 77 5.86 -7.39 -0.06
C LEU A 77 6.52 -6.48 -1.09
N GLY A 78 7.02 -5.31 -0.67
CA GLY A 78 7.79 -4.40 -1.51
C GLY A 78 9.00 -5.10 -2.15
N ARG A 79 9.78 -5.81 -1.33
CA ARG A 79 10.93 -6.63 -1.77
C ARG A 79 10.50 -7.68 -2.79
N ILE A 80 9.46 -8.47 -2.50
CA ILE A 80 8.96 -9.51 -3.41
C ILE A 80 8.50 -8.92 -4.75
N TYR A 81 7.73 -7.83 -4.73
CA TYR A 81 7.28 -7.18 -5.96
C TYR A 81 8.43 -6.56 -6.76
N LEU A 82 9.47 -6.03 -6.11
CA LEU A 82 10.68 -5.56 -6.78
C LEU A 82 11.46 -6.71 -7.43
N GLU A 83 11.64 -7.83 -6.74
CA GLU A 83 12.32 -9.01 -7.27
C GLU A 83 11.57 -9.62 -8.46
N ARG A 84 10.24 -9.70 -8.40
CA ARG A 84 9.41 -10.17 -9.52
C ARG A 84 9.57 -9.25 -10.73
N ARG A 85 9.57 -7.93 -10.51
CA ARG A 85 9.77 -6.94 -11.59
C ARG A 85 11.13 -7.01 -12.23
N ALA A 86 12.18 -7.27 -11.45
CA ALA A 86 13.52 -7.49 -11.98
C ALA A 86 13.56 -8.69 -12.95
N ARG A 87 12.66 -9.67 -12.76
CA ARG A 87 12.47 -10.83 -13.64
C ARG A 87 11.45 -10.61 -14.76
N GLY A 88 10.92 -9.38 -14.90
CA GLY A 88 9.88 -9.05 -15.89
C GLY A 88 8.46 -9.45 -15.50
N ASP A 89 8.25 -9.99 -14.29
CA ASP A 89 6.94 -10.38 -13.80
C ASP A 89 6.25 -9.20 -13.10
N LYS A 90 5.14 -8.75 -13.69
CA LYS A 90 4.30 -7.65 -13.19
C LYS A 90 2.94 -8.14 -12.67
N THR A 91 2.75 -9.45 -12.57
CA THR A 91 1.50 -10.03 -12.09
C THR A 91 1.34 -9.82 -10.59
N SER A 92 0.09 -9.64 -10.17
CA SER A 92 -0.25 -9.61 -8.74
C SER A 92 0.00 -10.99 -8.13
N LEU A 93 0.46 -11.01 -6.87
CA LEU A 93 0.55 -12.25 -6.12
C LEU A 93 -0.83 -12.92 -6.01
N PRO A 94 -0.92 -14.26 -6.15
CA PRO A 94 -2.13 -14.99 -5.77
C PRO A 94 -2.52 -14.67 -4.33
N TRP A 95 -3.82 -14.53 -4.06
CA TRP A 95 -4.33 -14.12 -2.75
C TRP A 95 -3.73 -14.91 -1.58
N LYS A 96 -3.64 -16.25 -1.72
CA LYS A 96 -3.05 -17.12 -0.69
C LYS A 96 -1.59 -16.73 -0.39
N GLN A 97 -0.76 -16.56 -1.42
CA GLN A 97 0.64 -16.17 -1.25
C GLN A 97 0.76 -14.78 -0.64
N TYR A 98 -0.06 -13.83 -1.09
CA TYR A 98 -0.11 -12.48 -0.51
C TYR A 98 -0.43 -12.52 0.98
N ARG A 99 -1.52 -13.19 1.36
CA ARG A 99 -1.97 -13.31 2.75
C ARG A 99 -0.94 -14.01 3.62
N ASP A 100 -0.41 -15.14 3.18
CA ASP A 100 0.56 -15.93 3.94
C ASP A 100 1.87 -15.14 4.15
N THR A 101 2.28 -14.34 3.16
CA THR A 101 3.43 -13.42 3.28
C THR A 101 3.18 -12.33 4.31
N VAL A 102 2.00 -11.70 4.27
CA VAL A 102 1.63 -10.66 5.25
C VAL A 102 1.72 -11.24 6.66
N TRP A 103 1.08 -12.39 6.92
CA TRP A 103 1.09 -12.98 8.25
C TRP A 103 2.49 -13.37 8.72
N ALA A 104 3.28 -14.01 7.86
CA ALA A 104 4.67 -14.37 8.19
C ALA A 104 5.53 -13.13 8.53
N ALA A 105 5.38 -12.04 7.78
CA ALA A 105 6.09 -10.80 8.03
C ALA A 105 5.59 -10.08 9.29
N THR A 106 4.29 -10.16 9.57
CA THR A 106 3.73 -9.59 10.81
C THR A 106 4.15 -10.38 12.04
N GLU A 107 4.36 -11.70 11.97
CA GLU A 107 4.75 -12.53 13.12
C GLU A 107 6.15 -12.18 13.64
N ASN A 108 7.10 -11.96 12.72
CA ASN A 108 8.49 -11.60 12.99
C ASN A 108 8.82 -10.22 12.38
N PRO A 109 8.31 -9.12 12.97
CA PRO A 109 8.63 -7.79 12.46
C PRO A 109 10.14 -7.57 12.59
N THR A 110 10.83 -7.43 11.47
CA THR A 110 12.25 -7.10 11.47
C THR A 110 12.41 -5.69 12.04
N PRO A 111 13.37 -5.46 12.97
CA PRO A 111 13.54 -4.16 13.63
C PRO A 111 13.93 -3.03 12.67
#